data_AF-A0A2K9BY00-F1
#
_entry.id   AF-A0A2K9BY00-F1
#
_cell.length_a   1.000
_cell.length_b   1.000
_cell.length_c   1.000
_cell.angle_alpha   90.00
_cell.angle_beta   90.00
_cell.angle_gamma   90.00
#
_symmetry.space_group_name_H-M   'P 1'
#
loop_
_entity.id
_entity.type
_entity.pdbx_description
1 polymer ?
#
loop_
_entity_poly.entity_id
_entity_poly.type
_entity_poly.pdbx_seq_one_letter_code
_entity_poly.pdbx_strand_id
1 'polypeptide(L)' 'MLETSLNQLEQLVNDLMQKNTQLSEQNAAIAQELAQAKEDNDSLQLSLMEQEEKHGATAARIQALVERASAGVVNG' A
#
# COMPACT_ATOMS: atom_id res chain seq x y z
N MET A 1 5.13 -44.79 -33.96
CA MET A 1 5.31 -43.36 -34.30
C MET A 1 4.11 -42.53 -33.86
N LEU A 2 2.89 -42.83 -34.31
CA LEU A 2 1.67 -42.10 -33.93
C LEU A 2 1.36 -42.17 -32.41
N GLU A 3 1.51 -43.35 -31.82
CA GLU A 3 1.30 -43.61 -30.39
C GLU A 3 2.32 -42.86 -29.51
N THR A 4 3.57 -42.75 -29.99
CA THR A 4 4.62 -41.96 -29.34
C THR A 4 4.29 -40.46 -29.33
N SER A 5 3.76 -39.95 -30.44
CA SER A 5 3.35 -38.55 -30.55
C SER A 5 2.13 -38.21 -29.69
N LEU A 6 1.18 -39.15 -29.54
CA LEU A 6 0.03 -38.99 -28.64
C LEU A 6 0.47 -38.90 -27.18
N ASN A 7 1.37 -39.79 -26.73
CA ASN A 7 1.87 -39.77 -25.36
C ASN A 7 2.64 -38.46 -25.05
N GLN A 8 3.40 -37.93 -26.02
CA GLN A 8 4.09 -36.64 -25.86
C GLN A 8 3.12 -35.47 -25.73
N LEU A 9 2.02 -35.49 -26.50
CA LEU A 9 1.00 -34.47 -26.42
C LEU A 9 0.27 -34.51 -25.07
N GLU A 10 -0.06 -35.71 -24.58
CA GLU A 10 -0.69 -35.89 -23.26
C GLU A 10 0.20 -35.38 -22.13
N GLN A 11 1.51 -35.69 -22.18
CA GLN A 11 2.47 -35.15 -21.22
C GLN A 11 2.52 -33.62 -21.28
N LEU A 12 2.60 -33.03 -22.47
CA LEU A 12 2.64 -31.58 -22.64
C LEU A 12 1.35 -30.92 -22.12
N VAL A 13 0.18 -31.52 -22.36
CA VAL A 13 -1.09 -31.01 -21.83
C VAL A 13 -1.08 -31.05 -20.31
N ASN A 14 -0.61 -32.13 -19.69
CA ASN A 14 -0.50 -32.24 -18.24
C ASN A 14 0.44 -31.17 -17.66
N ASP A 15 1.61 -30.98 -18.29
CA ASP A 15 2.58 -29.96 -17.87
C ASP A 15 2.00 -28.54 -18.00
N LEU A 16 1.26 -28.27 -19.08
CA LEU A 16 0.59 -26.99 -19.30
C LEU A 16 -0.53 -26.75 -18.28
N MET A 17 -1.32 -27.76 -17.95
CA MET A 17 -2.35 -27.64 -16.92
C MET A 17 -1.73 -27.35 -15.55
N GLN A 18 -0.69 -28.10 -15.14
CA GLN A 18 0.01 -27.83 -13.88
C GLN A 18 0.57 -26.42 -13.83
N LYS A 19 1.22 -25.97 -14.90
CA LYS A 19 1.76 -24.61 -14.98
C LYS A 19 0.65 -23.55 -14.92
N ASN A 20 -0.48 -23.80 -15.56
CA ASN A 20 -1.61 -22.88 -15.52
C ASN A 20 -2.17 -22.75 -14.09
N THR A 21 -2.35 -23.86 -13.38
CA THR A 21 -2.77 -23.88 -11.98
C THR A 21 -1.79 -23.09 -11.11
N GLN A 22 -0.49 -23.37 -11.24
CA GLN A 22 0.55 -22.66 -10.48
C GLN A 22 0.55 -21.15 -10.74
N LEU A 23 0.45 -20.73 -12.02
CA LEU A 23 0.37 -19.31 -12.38
C LEU A 23 -0.90 -18.65 -11.84
N SER A 24 -2.02 -19.36 -11.85
CA SER A 24 -3.28 -18.85 -11.31
C SER A 24 -3.20 -18.64 -9.79
N GLU A 25 -2.58 -19.57 -9.07
CA GLU A 25 -2.35 -19.46 -7.62
C GLU A 25 -1.41 -18.28 -7.30
N GLN A 26 -0.32 -18.14 -8.04
CA GLN A 26 0.61 -17.02 -7.88
C GLN A 26 -0.06 -15.67 -8.14
N ASN A 27 -0.87 -15.58 -9.20
CA ASN A 27 -1.61 -14.36 -9.51
C ASN A 27 -2.61 -14.01 -8.39
N ALA A 28 -3.28 -15.00 -7.81
CA ALA A 28 -4.19 -14.77 -6.69
C ALA A 28 -3.43 -14.25 -5.44
N ALA A 29 -2.27 -14.84 -5.12
CA ALA A 29 -1.43 -14.40 -4.02
C ALA A 29 -0.93 -12.96 -4.22
N ILE A 30 -0.39 -12.64 -5.41
CA ILE A 30 0.09 -11.28 -5.74
C ILE A 30 -1.06 -10.27 -5.68
N ALA A 31 -2.26 -10.63 -6.16
CA ALA A 31 -3.42 -9.74 -6.08
C ALA A 31 -3.82 -9.45 -4.63
N GLN A 32 -3.72 -10.44 -3.74
CA GLN A 32 -3.97 -10.28 -2.31
C GLN A 32 -2.91 -9.38 -1.66
N GLU A 33 -1.63 -9.63 -1.92
CA GLU A 33 -0.53 -8.79 -1.41
C GLU A 33 -0.66 -7.33 -1.87
N LEU A 34 -1.04 -7.12 -3.15
CA LEU A 34 -1.28 -5.78 -3.69
C LEU A 34 -2.46 -5.08 -3.00
N ALA A 35 -3.54 -5.82 -2.70
CA ALA A 35 -4.67 -5.25 -1.98
C ALA A 35 -4.27 -4.83 -0.56
N GLN A 36 -3.53 -5.69 0.15
CA GLN A 36 -3.03 -5.37 1.49
C GLN A 36 -2.10 -4.15 1.48
N ALA A 37 -1.15 -4.10 0.56
CA ALA A 37 -0.21 -2.98 0.47
C ALA A 37 -0.91 -1.64 0.17
N LYS A 38 -2.03 -1.66 -0.57
CA LYS A 38 -2.85 -0.47 -0.81
C LYS A 38 -3.58 -0.03 0.46
N GLU A 39 -4.19 -0.96 1.19
CA GLU A 39 -4.85 -0.66 2.46
C GLU A 39 -3.88 -0.08 3.48
N ASP A 40 -2.69 -0.69 3.61
CA ASP A 40 -1.62 -0.18 4.48
C ASP A 40 -1.18 1.23 4.06
N ASN A 41 -1.08 1.49 2.75
CA ASN A 41 -0.73 2.80 2.24
C ASN A 41 -1.79 3.86 2.57
N ASP A 42 -3.07 3.55 2.36
CA ASP A 42 -4.19 4.43 2.67
C ASP A 42 -4.23 4.75 4.18
N SER A 43 -3.98 3.75 5.02
CA SER A 43 -3.88 3.92 6.48
C SER A 43 -2.72 4.85 6.89
N LEU A 44 -1.56 4.68 6.28
CA LEU A 44 -0.39 5.54 6.51
C LEU A 44 -0.64 6.98 6.04
N GLN A 45 -1.27 7.16 4.88
CA GLN A 45 -1.62 8.48 4.37
C GLN A 45 -2.61 9.20 5.30
N LEU A 46 -3.65 8.50 5.78
CA LEU A 46 -4.59 9.05 6.75
C LEU A 46 -3.87 9.50 8.03
N SER A 47 -3.01 8.63 8.58
CA SER A 47 -2.23 8.93 9.78
C SER A 47 -1.32 10.16 9.60
N LEU A 48 -0.72 10.30 8.40
CA LEU A 48 0.10 11.46 8.06
C LEU A 48 -0.74 12.75 8.04
N MET A 49 -1.92 12.73 7.41
CA MET A 49 -2.81 13.89 7.36
C MET A 49 -3.25 14.35 8.76
N GLU A 50 -3.61 13.41 9.65
CA GLU A 50 -3.97 13.72 11.04
C GLU A 50 -2.80 14.37 11.79
N GLN A 51 -1.58 13.89 11.54
CA GLN A 51 -0.37 14.44 12.13
C GLN A 51 -0.10 15.87 11.62
N GLU A 52 -0.23 16.11 10.32
CA GLU A 52 -0.05 17.43 9.71
C GLU A 52 -1.05 18.45 10.27
N GLU A 53 -2.32 18.08 10.40
CA GLU A 53 -3.35 18.95 11.00
C GLU A 53 -2.98 19.33 12.45
N LYS A 54 -2.59 18.34 13.25
CA LYS A 54 -2.17 18.55 14.64
C LYS A 54 -0.96 19.47 14.75
N HIS A 55 0.04 19.30 13.89
CA HIS A 55 1.22 20.16 13.86
C HIS A 55 0.87 21.57 13.41
N GLY A 56 0.03 21.73 12.38
CA GLY A 56 -0.46 23.05 11.94
C GLY A 56 -1.20 23.79 13.04
N ALA A 57 -2.12 23.12 13.73
CA ALA A 57 -2.85 23.69 14.88
C ALA A 57 -1.91 24.09 16.03
N THR A 58 -0.89 23.27 16.30
CA THR A 58 0.12 23.56 17.33
C THR A 58 0.96 24.78 16.96
N ALA A 59 1.41 24.88 15.70
CA ALA A 59 2.18 26.01 15.21
C ALA A 59 1.38 27.32 15.32
N ALA A 60 0.10 27.31 14.89
CA ALA A 60 -0.79 28.47 15.02
C ALA A 60 -0.98 28.90 16.48
N ARG A 61 -1.14 27.93 17.40
CA ARG A 61 -1.23 28.22 18.83
C ARG A 61 0.05 28.85 19.37
N ILE A 62 1.22 28.35 19.01
CA ILE A 62 2.51 28.93 19.43
C ILE A 62 2.63 30.36 18.91
N GLN A 63 2.30 30.60 17.64
CA GLN A 63 2.35 31.93 17.04
C GLN A 63 1.45 32.93 17.80
N ALA A 64 0.21 32.55 18.11
CA ALA A 64 -0.70 33.37 18.91
C ALA A 64 -0.18 33.65 20.34
N LEU A 65 0.49 32.67 20.96
CA LEU A 65 1.14 32.85 22.26
C LEU A 65 2.31 33.84 22.18
N VAL A 66 3.15 33.73 21.14
CA VAL A 66 4.28 34.63 20.89
C VAL A 66 3.80 36.06 20.64
N GLU A 67 2.77 36.25 19.81
CA GLU A 67 2.17 37.56 19.54
C GLU A 67 1.63 38.20 20.81
N ARG A 68 0.89 37.44 21.64
CA ARG A 68 0.37 37.94 22.92
C ARG A 68 1.48 38.31 23.89
N ALA A 69 2.52 37.48 24.01
CA ALA A 69 3.66 37.77 24.87
C ALA A 69 4.39 39.04 24.40
N SER A 70 4.58 39.19 23.09
CA SER A 70 5.25 40.34 22.49
C SER A 70 4.43 41.63 22.70
N ALA A 71 3.10 41.57 22.51
CA ALA A 71 2.20 42.70 22.76
C ALA A 71 2.15 43.12 24.24
N GLY A 72 2.35 42.18 25.17
CA GLY A 72 2.44 42.46 26.61
C GLY A 72 3.76 43.12 27.03
N VAL A 73 4.86 42.85 26.33
CA VAL A 73 6.19 43.43 26.60
C VAL A 73 6.33 44.86 26.06
N VAL A 74 5.61 45.21 24.98
CA VAL A 74 5.67 46.56 24.37
C VAL A 74 4.81 47.60 25.12
N ASN A 75 3.91 47.16 26.01
CA ASN A 75 3.02 48.04 26.80
C ASN A 75 3.37 48.09 28.30
N GLY A 76 4.49 47.50 28.73
CA GLY A 76 4.94 47.42 30.13
C GLY A 76 6.12 48.34 30.45
#